data_AF-A0A382XY53-F1
#
_entry.id   AF-A0A382XY53-F1
#
_cell.length_a   1.000
_cell.length_b   1.000
_cell.length_c   1.000
_cell.angle_alpha   90.00
_cell.angle_beta   90.00
_cell.angle_gamma   90.00
#
_symmetry.space_group_name_H-M   'P 1'
#
loop_
_entity.id
_entity.type
_entity.pdbx_description
1 polymer ?
#
loop_
_entity_poly.entity_id
_entity_poly.type
_entity_poly.pdbx_seq_one_letter_code
_entity_poly.pdbx_strand_id
1 'polypeptide(L)'
;MAAVDIPIETEFDRPFTVENVLEGYSQGIFPMGDDEDDLIYWFSPDPRAILPLSEFHISRSLRRAIRHGGFKVTANRAFADVMVGCGE
;
A
#
# COMPACT_ATOMS: atom_id res chain seq x y z
N MET A 1 15.28 2.68 20.24
CA MET A 1 14.28 3.73 20.47
C MET A 1 13.16 3.50 19.45
N ALA A 2 12.62 2.28 19.43
CA ALA A 2 11.50 1.83 20.28
C ALA A 2 10.20 2.50 19.81
N ALA A 3 9.66 1.96 18.72
CA ALA A 3 8.24 2.01 18.39
C ALA A 3 7.81 0.55 18.16
N VAL A 4 7.92 -0.23 19.24
CA VAL A 4 7.24 -1.51 19.39
C VAL A 4 6.33 -1.27 20.58
N ASP A 5 5.11 -0.83 20.29
CA ASP A 5 3.98 -0.68 21.23
C ASP A 5 2.72 -0.82 20.35
N ILE A 6 2.31 -2.04 19.97
CA ILE A 6 1.31 -2.93 20.61
C ILE A 6 -0.14 -2.38 20.43
N PRO A 7 -1.16 -3.24 20.48
CA PRO A 7 -2.01 -3.71 19.39
C PRO A 7 -3.24 -2.81 19.16
N ILE A 8 -3.77 -2.71 17.95
CA ILE A 8 -5.20 -2.35 17.84
C ILE A 8 -5.99 -3.66 17.91
N GLU A 9 -5.96 -4.32 19.08
CA GLU A 9 -7.13 -5.12 19.45
C GLU A 9 -8.29 -4.14 19.58
N THR A 10 -9.12 -4.03 18.54
CA THR A 10 -10.59 -4.05 18.64
C THR A 10 -11.24 -3.94 17.25
N GLU A 11 -11.88 -5.05 16.84
CA GLU A 11 -13.07 -5.11 15.97
C GLU A 11 -12.95 -4.92 14.44
N PHE A 12 -11.83 -5.31 13.82
CA PHE A 12 -11.87 -5.68 12.40
C PHE A 12 -11.27 -7.06 12.15
N ASP A 13 -11.63 -8.03 12.99
CA ASP A 13 -11.40 -9.46 12.72
C ASP A 13 -12.38 -9.93 11.65
N ARG A 14 -12.04 -9.62 10.41
CA ARG A 14 -12.85 -9.96 9.24
C ARG A 14 -12.07 -10.86 8.31
N PRO A 15 -12.71 -11.90 7.77
CA PRO A 15 -12.07 -12.74 6.76
C PRO A 15 -11.71 -11.88 5.55
N PHE A 16 -10.60 -12.21 4.91
CA PHE A 16 -10.16 -11.56 3.68
C PHE A 16 -11.12 -11.90 2.52
N THR A 17 -12.14 -11.07 2.35
CA THR A 17 -13.16 -11.14 1.30
C THR A 17 -13.21 -9.83 0.55
N VAL A 18 -13.75 -9.83 -0.66
CA VAL A 18 -13.86 -8.61 -1.48
C VAL A 18 -14.66 -7.54 -0.74
N GLU A 19 -15.76 -7.93 -0.12
CA GLU A 19 -16.66 -7.04 0.61
C GLU A 19 -15.95 -6.37 1.79
N ASN A 20 -15.19 -7.13 2.58
CA ASN A 20 -14.48 -6.60 3.74
C ASN A 20 -13.30 -5.71 3.34
N VAL A 21 -12.62 -6.02 2.22
CA VAL A 21 -11.55 -5.15 1.69
C VAL A 21 -12.11 -3.80 1.29
N LEU A 22 -13.22 -3.78 0.55
CA LEU A 22 -13.88 -2.54 0.15
C LEU A 22 -14.34 -1.73 1.37
N GLU A 23 -14.94 -2.39 2.36
CA GLU A 23 -15.37 -1.72 3.60
C GLU A 23 -14.19 -1.17 4.39
N GLY A 24 -13.12 -1.95 4.58
CA GLY A 24 -11.91 -1.52 5.27
C GLY A 24 -11.33 -0.25 4.64
N TYR A 25 -11.10 -0.25 3.33
CA TYR A 25 -10.56 0.93 2.64
C TYR A 25 -11.46 2.17 2.80
N SER A 26 -12.78 2.00 2.84
CA SER A 26 -13.71 3.13 3.05
C SER A 26 -13.59 3.76 4.45
N GLN A 27 -13.11 3.00 5.43
CA GLN A 27 -12.90 3.42 6.82
C GLN A 27 -11.44 3.78 7.11
N GLY A 28 -10.57 3.77 6.10
CA GLY A 28 -9.13 4.01 6.27
C GLY A 28 -8.35 2.81 6.81
N ILE A 29 -8.94 1.62 6.88
CA ILE A 29 -8.31 0.37 7.31
C ILE A 29 -7.79 -0.38 6.06
N PHE A 30 -6.62 -1.01 6.13
CA PHE A 30 -6.12 -1.83 5.02
C PHE A 30 -5.60 -3.20 5.50
N PRO A 31 -5.77 -4.26 4.70
CA PRO A 31 -5.18 -5.56 4.98
C PRO A 31 -3.70 -5.57 4.62
N MET A 32 -2.88 -6.26 5.41
CA MET A 32 -1.47 -6.52 5.11
C MET A 32 -1.11 -7.89 5.70
N GLY A 33 -0.39 -8.69 4.90
CA GLY A 33 0.12 -9.99 5.34
C GLY A 33 1.30 -9.82 6.29
N ASP A 34 1.46 -10.76 7.21
CA ASP A 34 2.65 -10.89 8.06
C ASP A 34 3.51 -12.06 7.58
N ASP A 35 4.81 -11.85 7.45
CA ASP A 35 5.76 -12.85 6.99
C ASP A 35 6.03 -13.94 8.06
N GLU A 36 5.69 -13.68 9.33
CA GLU A 36 5.98 -14.60 10.43
C GLU A 36 4.97 -15.76 10.51
N ASP A 37 3.70 -15.55 10.17
CA ASP A 37 2.63 -16.52 10.36
C ASP A 37 1.71 -16.74 9.14
N ASP A 38 2.01 -16.13 8.00
CA ASP A 38 1.22 -16.19 6.76
C ASP A 38 -0.25 -15.74 6.96
N LEU A 39 -0.53 -14.93 7.98
CA LEU A 39 -1.87 -14.38 8.24
C LEU A 39 -2.02 -12.96 7.68
N ILE A 40 -3.27 -12.58 7.44
CA ILE A 40 -3.63 -11.22 7.03
C ILE A 40 -4.18 -10.47 8.24
N TYR A 41 -3.55 -9.34 8.54
CA TYR A 41 -3.95 -8.42 9.60
C TYR A 41 -4.53 -7.13 9.01
N TRP A 42 -5.41 -6.48 9.76
CA TRP A 42 -6.04 -5.22 9.36
C TRP A 42 -5.44 -4.04 10.14
N PHE A 43 -4.96 -3.02 9.43
CA PHE A 43 -4.21 -1.91 10.01
C PHE A 43 -4.90 -0.56 9.82
N SER A 44 -4.87 0.27 10.86
CA SER A 44 -5.22 1.69 10.83
C SER A 44 -4.19 2.51 11.60
N PRO A 45 -3.01 2.76 11.02
CA PRO A 45 -1.92 3.43 11.72
C PRO A 45 -2.25 4.89 12.02
N ASP A 46 -1.84 5.32 13.21
CA ASP A 46 -1.83 6.71 13.65
C ASP A 46 -0.42 7.04 14.17
N PRO A 47 0.35 7.93 13.50
CA PRO A 47 -0.05 8.76 12.35
C PRO A 47 -0.14 7.99 11.03
N ARG A 48 -1.07 8.41 10.16
CA ARG A 48 -1.22 7.88 8.80
C ARG A 48 -0.27 8.58 7.82
N ALA A 49 0.57 7.81 7.13
CA ALA A 49 1.39 8.35 6.05
C ALA A 49 0.52 8.78 4.86
N ILE A 50 0.72 10.01 4.38
CA ILE A 50 0.08 10.57 3.19
C ILE A 50 1.13 11.17 2.24
N LEU A 51 0.84 11.19 0.94
CA LEU A 51 1.69 11.81 -0.08
C LEU A 51 0.92 12.92 -0.81
N PRO A 52 1.03 14.19 -0.36
CA PRO A 52 0.42 15.30 -1.05
C PRO A 52 1.03 15.47 -2.45
N LEU A 53 0.22 15.30 -3.50
CA LEU A 53 0.71 15.34 -4.88
C LEU A 53 1.17 16.75 -5.31
N SER A 54 0.63 17.80 -4.69
CA SER A 54 1.06 19.19 -4.90
C SER A 54 2.49 19.47 -4.43
N GLU A 55 2.99 18.68 -3.49
CA GLU A 55 4.28 18.86 -2.85
C GLU A 55 5.27 17.73 -3.20
N PHE A 56 4.89 16.87 -4.15
CA PHE A 56 5.72 15.74 -4.54
C PHE A 56 7.08 16.19 -5.08
N HIS A 57 8.16 15.77 -4.40
CA HIS A 57 9.52 16.12 -4.79
C HIS A 57 10.03 15.21 -5.92
N ILE A 58 10.12 15.75 -7.13
CA ILE A 58 10.78 15.08 -8.26
C ILE A 58 12.26 15.43 -8.27
N SER A 59 13.10 14.45 -7.89
CA SER A 59 14.54 14.59 -7.93
C SER A 59 15.05 14.91 -9.35
N ARG A 60 16.21 15.56 -9.45
CA ARG A 60 16.80 15.93 -10.75
C ARG A 60 17.10 14.70 -11.62
N SER A 61 17.57 13.60 -11.01
CA SER A 61 17.86 12.34 -11.70
C SER A 61 16.59 11.66 -12.20
N LEU A 62 15.53 11.59 -11.38
CA LEU A 62 14.24 11.05 -11.79
C LEU A 62 13.65 11.85 -12.96
N ARG A 63 13.71 13.19 -12.89
CA ARG A 63 13.25 14.05 -13.98
C ARG A 63 14.00 13.79 -15.29
N ARG A 64 15.31 13.51 -15.22
CA ARG A 64 16.12 13.15 -16.38
C ARG A 64 15.75 11.77 -16.90
N ALA A 65 15.60 10.78 -16.02
CA ALA A 65 15.22 9.41 -16.38
C ALA A 65 13.86 9.38 -17.08
N ILE A 66 12.85 10.10 -16.57
CA ILE A 66 11.53 10.18 -17.19
C ILE A 66 11.61 10.78 -18.61
N ARG A 67 12.40 11.86 -18.79
CA ARG A 67 12.51 12.53 -20.10
C ARG A 67 13.20 11.69 -21.18
N HIS A 68 14.13 10.80 -20.80
CA HIS A 68 14.97 10.07 -21.76
C HIS A 68 14.72 8.56 -21.78
N GLY A 69 14.05 8.02 -20.76
CA GLY A 69 14.02 6.59 -20.46
C GLY A 69 13.05 5.76 -21.30
N GLY A 70 12.43 6.35 -22.33
CA GLY A 70 11.57 5.61 -23.27
C GLY A 70 10.36 4.93 -22.62
N PHE A 71 9.99 5.32 -21.41
CA PHE A 71 8.91 4.69 -20.67
C PHE A 71 7.55 5.04 -21.28
N LYS A 72 6.70 4.03 -21.43
CA LYS A 72 5.29 4.19 -21.73
C LYS A 72 4.48 3.87 -20.48
N VAL A 73 3.84 4.89 -19.90
CA VAL A 73 2.93 4.70 -18.76
C VAL A 73 1.55 4.31 -19.29
N THR A 74 1.00 3.23 -18.76
CA THR A 74 -0.37 2.77 -19.07
C THR A 74 -1.11 2.48 -17.77
N ALA A 75 -2.43 2.63 -17.79
CA ALA A 75 -3.29 2.23 -16.68
C ALA A 75 -4.03 0.93 -17.03
N ASN A 76 -4.17 0.02 -16.06
CA ASN A 76 -4.95 -1.22 -16.13
C ASN A 76 -4.70 -2.13 -17.34
N ARG A 77 -3.53 -2.03 -17.99
CA ARG A 77 -3.20 -2.85 -19.17
C ARG A 77 -2.77 -4.27 -18.82
N ALA A 78 -2.16 -4.48 -17.66
CA ALA A 78 -1.59 -5.75 -17.23
C ALA A 78 -1.62 -5.86 -15.69
N PHE A 79 -2.81 -5.79 -15.08
CA PHE A 79 -2.94 -5.72 -13.63
C PHE A 79 -2.32 -6.93 -12.90
N ALA A 80 -2.61 -8.16 -13.37
CA ALA A 80 -2.07 -9.37 -12.77
C ALA A 80 -0.53 -9.40 -12.81
N ASP A 81 0.06 -9.08 -13.96
CA ASP A 81 1.52 -9.06 -14.13
C ASP A 81 2.18 -8.02 -13.21
N VAL A 82 1.55 -6.85 -13.03
CA VAL A 82 2.03 -5.82 -12.08
C VAL A 82 1.95 -6.33 -10.65
N MET A 83 0.84 -6.98 -10.26
CA MET A 83 0.69 -7.53 -8.90
C MET A 83 1.73 -8.61 -8.61
N VAL A 84 1.99 -9.51 -9.56
CA VAL A 84 3.03 -10.55 -9.42
C VAL A 84 4.40 -9.89 -9.28
N GLY A 85 4.77 -8.95 -10.15
CA GLY A 85 6.07 -8.28 -10.08
C GLY A 85 6.27 -7.38 -8.84
N CYS A 86 5.20 -7.00 -8.14
CA CYS A 86 5.30 -6.33 -6.84
C CYS A 86 5.52 -7.29 -5.67
N GLY A 87 5.18 -8.56 -5.82
CA GLY A 87 5.31 -9.60 -4.79
C GLY A 87 6.52 -10.53 -4.96
N GLU A 88 7.35 -10.32 -6.00
CA GLU A 88 8.66 -10.98 -6.17
C GLU A 88 9.71 -10.41 -5.22
#